data_AF-W2TC18-F1
#
_entry.id   AF-W2TC18-F1
#
_cell.length_a   1.000
_cell.length_b   1.000
_cell.length_c   1.000
_cell.angle_alpha   90.00
_cell.angle_beta   90.00
_cell.angle_gamma   90.00
#
_symmetry.space_group_name_H-M   'P 1'
#
loop_
_entity.id
_entity.type
_entity.pdbx_description
1 polymer ?
#
loop_
_entity_poly.entity_id
_entity_poly.type
_entity_poly.pdbx_seq_one_letter_code
_entity_poly.pdbx_strand_id
1 'polypeptide(L)'
;MQNGGYVSCVEGCEDGWQSEKEISMDVKKSIYLPLLKKIMSEIIPPMLNLDLSFEEFVALKAFVSWQGAISNVSMDGRDAMRRQIDAISKSLHSHYERNNICPAERMGSIILLLSSIFSTGLDFVVSHRQIEFFDLWHLDSLLLQFLNLDSILSELNNT
;
A
#
# COMPACT_ATOMS: atom_id res chain seq x y z
N MET A 1 14.15 24.07 -1.95
CA MET A 1 13.01 23.41 -2.63
C MET A 1 12.84 22.06 -1.98
N GLN A 2 11.70 21.81 -1.32
CA GLN A 2 11.34 20.46 -0.88
C GLN A 2 11.32 19.55 -2.12
N ASN A 3 12.00 18.42 -2.04
CA ASN A 3 12.36 17.52 -3.13
C ASN A 3 11.14 16.75 -3.71
N GLY A 4 9.92 17.26 -3.53
CA GLY A 4 8.69 16.55 -3.87
C GLY A 4 8.49 15.22 -3.14
N GLY A 5 9.26 14.93 -2.07
CA GLY A 5 9.21 13.66 -1.35
C GLY A 5 9.84 12.47 -2.08
N TYR A 6 10.63 12.70 -3.14
CA TYR A 6 11.33 11.63 -3.85
C TYR A 6 12.55 11.11 -3.05
N VAL A 7 12.73 9.80 -3.03
CA VAL A 7 13.90 9.10 -2.50
C VAL A 7 14.38 8.04 -3.50
N SER A 8 15.70 7.92 -3.69
CA SER A 8 16.28 6.94 -4.60
C SER A 8 16.50 5.58 -3.94
N CYS A 9 16.18 4.50 -4.66
CA CYS A 9 16.50 3.12 -4.24
C CYS A 9 17.77 2.56 -4.89
N VAL A 10 18.44 3.36 -5.73
CA VAL A 10 19.65 2.95 -6.46
C VAL A 10 20.84 2.94 -5.51
N GLU A 11 21.67 1.89 -5.56
CA GLU A 11 22.85 1.79 -4.72
C GLU A 11 23.84 2.93 -4.99
N GLY A 12 24.35 3.54 -3.91
CA GLY A 12 25.26 4.68 -3.97
C GLY A 12 24.60 6.03 -4.28
N CYS A 13 23.29 6.08 -4.52
CA CYS A 13 22.54 7.33 -4.70
C CYS A 13 21.97 7.83 -3.36
N GLU A 14 22.27 9.07 -3.00
CA GLU A 14 21.79 9.68 -1.75
C GLU A 14 20.64 10.66 -1.93
N ASP A 15 20.13 10.78 -3.16
CA ASP A 15 19.06 11.72 -3.50
C ASP A 15 17.79 11.41 -2.70
N GLY A 16 17.34 12.40 -1.92
CA GLY A 16 16.16 12.31 -1.06
C GLY A 16 16.42 11.78 0.36
N TRP A 17 17.63 11.28 0.63
CA TRP A 17 17.99 10.72 1.93
C TRP A 17 18.63 11.72 2.89
N GLN A 18 18.57 13.01 2.59
CA GLN A 18 19.18 14.02 3.46
C GLN A 18 18.58 13.95 4.87
N SER A 19 19.41 14.19 5.89
CA SER A 19 18.94 14.29 7.27
C SER A 19 17.92 15.41 7.43
N GLU A 20 16.92 15.17 8.26
CA GLU A 20 15.90 16.15 8.66
C GLU A 20 16.14 16.55 10.12
N LYS A 21 15.36 17.48 10.67
CA LYS A 21 15.55 17.91 12.07
C LYS A 21 15.25 16.76 13.05
N GLU A 22 14.38 15.86 12.64
CA GLU A 22 13.76 14.82 13.45
C GLU A 22 14.43 13.44 13.26
N ILE A 23 15.17 13.22 12.17
CA ILE A 23 15.75 11.91 11.83
C ILE A 23 17.06 12.05 11.01
N SER A 24 18.07 11.24 11.35
CA SER A 24 19.32 11.19 10.60
C SER A 24 19.18 10.39 9.31
N MET A 25 20.01 10.69 8.31
CA MET A 25 20.10 9.92 7.05
C MET A 25 20.24 8.42 7.29
N ASP A 26 21.13 8.01 8.20
CA ASP A 26 21.43 6.60 8.44
C ASP A 26 20.22 5.84 8.99
N VAL A 27 19.52 6.44 9.96
CA VAL A 27 18.29 5.87 10.56
C VAL A 27 17.17 5.85 9.53
N LYS A 28 17.01 6.92 8.75
CA LYS A 28 16.02 7.01 7.67
C LYS A 28 16.26 5.91 6.62
N LYS A 29 17.51 5.71 6.19
CA LYS A 29 17.88 4.63 5.25
C LYS A 29 17.67 3.25 5.85
N SER A 30 18.07 3.01 7.10
CA SER A 30 17.91 1.67 7.72
C SER A 30 16.45 1.25 7.84
N ILE A 31 15.55 2.22 8.00
CA ILE A 31 14.11 2.01 8.12
C ILE A 31 13.44 1.88 6.74
N TYR A 32 13.58 2.89 5.87
CA TYR A 32 12.76 3.02 4.67
C TYR A 32 13.34 2.34 3.44
N LEU A 33 14.66 2.24 3.32
CA LEU A 33 15.28 1.65 2.14
C LEU A 33 14.88 0.17 1.94
N PRO A 34 14.83 -0.68 2.99
CA PRO A 34 14.34 -2.06 2.83
C PRO A 34 12.88 -2.12 2.37
N LEU A 35 12.02 -1.25 2.92
CA LEU A 35 10.59 -1.20 2.56
C LEU A 35 10.38 -0.79 1.11
N LEU A 36 11.10 0.23 0.66
CA LEU A 36 11.02 0.70 -0.72
C LEU A 36 11.62 -0.32 -1.69
N LYS A 37 12.75 -0.95 -1.33
CA LYS A 37 13.33 -2.05 -2.12
C LYS A 37 12.34 -3.21 -2.26
N LYS A 38 11.60 -3.54 -1.20
CA LYS A 38 10.55 -4.57 -1.23
C LYS A 38 9.43 -4.22 -2.21
N ILE A 39 8.93 -2.98 -2.21
CA ILE A 39 7.94 -2.50 -3.19
C ILE A 39 8.51 -2.63 -4.62
N MET A 40 9.74 -2.18 -4.83
CA MET A 40 10.43 -2.23 -6.12
C MET A 40 10.70 -3.66 -6.62
N SER A 41 10.77 -4.66 -5.75
CA SER A 41 10.98 -6.06 -6.12
C SER A 41 9.70 -6.90 -6.19
N GLU A 42 8.69 -6.58 -5.38
CA GLU A 42 7.50 -7.44 -5.21
C GLU A 42 6.25 -6.89 -5.88
N ILE A 43 6.14 -5.58 -6.11
CA ILE A 43 4.97 -4.95 -6.72
C ILE A 43 5.26 -4.49 -8.14
N ILE A 44 6.37 -3.76 -8.33
CA ILE A 44 6.69 -3.14 -9.63
C ILE A 44 6.92 -4.19 -10.74
N PRO A 45 7.70 -5.27 -10.53
CA PRO A 45 7.95 -6.23 -11.61
C PRO A 45 6.69 -6.98 -12.06
N PRO A 46 5.80 -7.48 -11.16
CA PRO A 46 4.51 -8.02 -11.58
C PRO A 46 3.65 -7.04 -12.37
N MET A 47 3.61 -5.75 -11.98
CA MET A 47 2.88 -4.73 -12.76
C MET A 47 3.43 -4.58 -14.18
N LEU A 48 4.75 -4.56 -14.33
CA LEU A 48 5.40 -4.45 -15.64
C LEU A 48 5.22 -5.72 -16.48
N ASN A 49 5.37 -6.89 -15.87
CA ASN A 49 5.23 -8.18 -16.55
C ASN A 49 3.81 -8.43 -17.05
N LEU A 50 2.81 -7.88 -16.34
CA LEU A 50 1.42 -7.93 -16.78
C LEU A 50 1.12 -6.92 -17.89
N ASP A 51 2.01 -5.97 -18.18
CA ASP A 51 1.72 -4.82 -19.05
C ASP A 51 0.39 -4.16 -18.64
N LEU A 52 0.37 -3.68 -17.40
CA LEU A 52 -0.87 -3.26 -16.75
C LEU A 52 -1.48 -2.06 -17.47
N SER A 53 -2.74 -2.19 -17.90
CA SER A 53 -3.43 -1.09 -18.56
C SER A 53 -3.78 0.02 -17.58
N PHE A 54 -4.12 1.20 -18.11
CA PHE A 54 -4.58 2.30 -17.28
C PHE A 54 -5.86 1.93 -16.50
N GLU A 55 -6.80 1.25 -17.15
CA GLU A 55 -8.04 0.78 -16.55
C GLU A 55 -7.78 -0.20 -15.40
N GLU A 56 -6.85 -1.13 -15.59
CA GLU A 56 -6.44 -2.08 -14.57
C GLU A 56 -5.78 -1.36 -13.39
N PHE A 57 -4.95 -0.35 -13.65
CA PHE A 57 -4.27 0.41 -12.61
C PHE A 57 -5.27 1.21 -11.75
N VAL A 58 -6.28 1.82 -12.40
CA VAL A 58 -7.36 2.52 -11.69
C VAL A 58 -8.22 1.53 -10.90
N ALA A 59 -8.54 0.37 -11.47
CA ALA A 59 -9.29 -0.68 -10.77
C ALA A 59 -8.54 -1.19 -9.54
N LEU A 60 -7.23 -1.43 -9.64
CA LEU A 60 -6.37 -1.82 -8.53
C LEU A 60 -6.43 -0.82 -7.37
N LYS A 61 -6.31 0.48 -7.67
CA LYS A 61 -6.44 1.53 -6.63
C LYS A 61 -7.79 1.45 -5.94
N ALA A 62 -8.86 1.30 -6.70
CA ALA A 62 -10.20 1.18 -6.14
C ALA A 62 -10.35 -0.08 -5.27
N PHE A 63 -9.88 -1.24 -5.74
CA PHE A 63 -9.89 -2.49 -4.96
C PHE A 63 -9.15 -2.32 -3.63
N VAL A 64 -7.92 -1.79 -3.67
CA VAL A 64 -7.12 -1.57 -2.47
C VAL A 64 -7.81 -0.62 -1.49
N SER A 65 -8.35 0.51 -1.98
CA SER A 65 -9.02 1.49 -1.12
C SER A 65 -10.29 0.93 -0.46
N TRP A 66 -11.14 0.24 -1.21
CA TRP A 66 -12.37 -0.32 -0.65
C TRP A 66 -12.10 -1.52 0.25
N GLN A 67 -11.26 -2.46 -0.18
CA GLN A 67 -11.02 -3.67 0.60
C GLN A 67 -10.16 -3.39 1.84
N GLY A 68 -9.22 -2.44 1.78
CA GLY A 68 -8.42 -2.03 2.94
C GLY A 68 -9.22 -1.34 4.05
N ALA A 69 -10.30 -0.63 3.69
CA ALA A 69 -11.14 0.09 4.66
C ALA A 69 -12.33 -0.73 5.19
N ILE A 70 -12.59 -1.92 4.63
CA ILE A 70 -13.84 -2.67 4.89
C ILE A 70 -14.01 -3.08 6.36
N SER A 71 -12.92 -3.29 7.10
CA SER A 71 -12.99 -3.64 8.53
C SER A 71 -13.46 -2.47 9.40
N ASN A 72 -13.27 -1.23 8.93
CA ASN A 72 -13.40 -0.01 9.73
C ASN A 72 -14.74 0.72 9.52
N VAL A 73 -15.72 0.07 8.89
CA VAL A 73 -17.04 0.64 8.62
C VAL A 73 -18.16 -0.19 9.25
N SER A 74 -19.33 0.43 9.40
CA SER A 74 -20.57 -0.24 9.85
C SER A 74 -20.96 -1.38 8.92
N MET A 75 -21.82 -2.30 9.39
CA MET A 75 -22.30 -3.42 8.58
C MET A 75 -22.93 -2.97 7.25
N ASP A 76 -23.80 -1.94 7.28
CA ASP A 76 -24.38 -1.35 6.08
C ASP A 76 -23.31 -0.77 5.14
N GLY A 77 -22.27 -0.16 5.72
CA GLY A 77 -21.10 0.33 5.00
C GLY A 77 -20.33 -0.80 4.32
N ARG A 78 -20.12 -1.94 5.00
CA ARG A 78 -19.47 -3.12 4.41
C ARG A 78 -20.24 -3.64 3.21
N ASP A 79 -21.57 -3.70 3.31
CA ASP A 79 -22.41 -4.16 2.22
C ASP A 79 -22.46 -3.17 1.05
N ALA A 80 -22.38 -1.86 1.33
CA ALA A 80 -22.20 -0.85 0.28
C ALA A 80 -20.84 -0.98 -0.43
N MET A 81 -19.75 -1.18 0.32
CA MET A 81 -18.40 -1.35 -0.23
C MET A 81 -18.26 -2.64 -1.04
N ARG A 82 -18.84 -3.77 -0.58
CA ARG A 82 -18.89 -5.02 -1.34
C ARG A 82 -19.58 -4.84 -2.69
N ARG A 83 -20.71 -4.13 -2.71
CA ARG A 83 -21.41 -3.79 -3.97
C ARG A 83 -20.53 -2.98 -4.92
N GLN A 84 -19.70 -2.07 -4.41
CA GLN A 84 -18.74 -1.33 -5.25
C GLN A 84 -17.63 -2.23 -5.80
N ILE A 85 -17.06 -3.10 -4.97
CA ILE A 85 -16.04 -4.09 -5.40
C ILE A 85 -16.61 -5.00 -6.49
N ASP A 86 -17.84 -5.49 -6.33
CA ASP A 86 -18.53 -6.31 -7.33
C ASP A 86 -18.78 -5.53 -8.63
N ALA A 87 -19.18 -4.27 -8.55
CA ALA A 87 -19.41 -3.42 -9.71
C ALA A 87 -18.12 -3.18 -10.51
N ILE A 88 -17.01 -2.89 -9.82
CA ILE A 88 -15.69 -2.74 -10.44
C ILE A 88 -15.27 -4.05 -11.11
N SER A 89 -15.44 -5.18 -10.42
CA SER A 89 -15.10 -6.51 -10.94
C SER A 89 -15.87 -6.85 -12.22
N LYS A 90 -17.18 -6.56 -12.24
CA LYS A 90 -18.03 -6.75 -13.43
C LYS A 90 -17.61 -5.82 -14.57
N SER A 91 -17.34 -4.55 -14.26
CA SER A 91 -16.88 -3.57 -15.26
C SER A 91 -15.58 -4.01 -15.94
N LEU A 92 -14.62 -4.49 -15.13
CA LEU A 92 -13.32 -4.97 -15.60
C LEU A 92 -13.47 -6.26 -16.42
N HIS A 93 -14.31 -7.20 -15.97
CA HIS A 93 -14.65 -8.39 -16.74
C HIS A 93 -15.21 -8.04 -18.12
N SER A 94 -16.20 -7.15 -18.19
CA SER A 94 -16.78 -6.70 -19.47
C SER A 94 -15.80 -5.88 -20.31
N HIS A 95 -14.80 -5.22 -19.71
CA HIS A 95 -13.71 -4.59 -20.45
C HIS A 95 -12.84 -5.65 -21.14
N TYR A 96 -12.52 -6.76 -20.46
CA TYR A 96 -11.78 -7.87 -21.07
C TYR A 96 -12.55 -8.54 -22.20
N GLU A 97 -13.84 -8.82 -22.01
CA GLU A 97 -14.70 -9.38 -23.06
C GLU A 97 -14.70 -8.51 -24.33
N ARG A 98 -14.86 -7.19 -24.16
CA ARG A 98 -14.86 -6.23 -25.27
C ARG A 98 -13.54 -6.15 -26.03
N ASN A 99 -12.43 -6.44 -25.37
CA ASN A 99 -11.09 -6.39 -25.95
C ASN A 99 -10.57 -7.77 -26.38
N ASN A 100 -11.41 -8.82 -26.38
CA ASN A 100 -11.04 -10.21 -26.70
C ASN A 100 -9.90 -10.76 -25.81
N ILE A 101 -9.85 -10.34 -24.55
CA ILE A 101 -8.93 -10.85 -23.53
C ILE A 101 -9.68 -11.92 -22.72
N CYS A 102 -9.05 -13.06 -22.44
CA CYS A 102 -9.65 -14.11 -21.59
C CYS A 102 -9.91 -13.54 -20.17
N PRO A 103 -11.18 -13.30 -19.77
CA PRO A 103 -11.45 -12.58 -18.53
C PRO A 103 -11.00 -13.36 -17.30
N ALA A 104 -11.12 -14.68 -17.31
CA ALA A 104 -10.74 -15.52 -16.16
C ALA A 104 -9.25 -15.44 -15.85
N GLU A 105 -8.40 -15.57 -16.87
CA GLU A 105 -6.94 -15.51 -16.72
C GLU A 105 -6.48 -14.11 -16.30
N ARG A 106 -7.03 -13.07 -16.93
CA ARG A 106 -6.62 -11.69 -16.65
C ARG A 106 -7.10 -11.24 -15.27
N MET A 107 -8.35 -11.53 -14.90
CA MET A 107 -8.85 -11.30 -13.53
C MET A 107 -8.00 -12.02 -12.49
N GLY A 108 -7.66 -13.30 -12.72
CA GLY A 108 -6.81 -14.07 -11.81
C GLY A 108 -5.45 -13.40 -11.61
N SER A 109 -4.84 -12.92 -12.68
CA SER A 109 -3.56 -12.18 -12.64
C SER A 109 -3.66 -10.90 -11.81
N ILE A 110 -4.73 -10.13 -11.96
CA ILE A 110 -4.98 -8.92 -11.15
C ILE A 110 -5.19 -9.27 -9.67
N ILE A 111 -5.90 -10.35 -9.35
CA ILE A 111 -6.13 -10.81 -7.97
C ILE A 111 -4.82 -11.24 -7.29
N LEU A 112 -3.94 -11.93 -8.02
CA LEU A 112 -2.62 -12.31 -7.51
C LEU A 112 -1.77 -11.07 -7.20
N LEU A 113 -1.80 -10.07 -8.08
CA LEU A 113 -1.13 -8.79 -7.83
C LEU A 113 -1.70 -8.06 -6.60
N LEU A 114 -3.03 -8.03 -6.43
CA LEU A 114 -3.66 -7.47 -5.23
C LEU A 114 -3.16 -8.13 -3.96
N SER A 115 -2.96 -9.45 -3.99
CA SER A 115 -2.45 -10.21 -2.85
C SER A 115 -1.03 -9.77 -2.47
N SER A 116 -0.15 -9.58 -3.45
CA SER A 116 1.20 -9.03 -3.25
C SER A 116 1.17 -7.60 -2.69
N ILE A 117 0.26 -6.75 -3.19
CA ILE A 117 0.08 -5.37 -2.69
C ILE A 117 -0.35 -5.38 -1.22
N PHE A 118 -1.34 -6.19 -0.84
CA PHE A 118 -1.79 -6.27 0.55
C PHE A 118 -0.71 -6.83 1.49
N SER A 119 0.01 -7.88 1.08
CA SER A 119 1.09 -8.44 1.89
C SER A 119 2.19 -7.41 2.13
N THR A 120 2.68 -6.76 1.08
CA THR A 120 3.72 -5.73 1.17
C THR A 120 3.24 -4.52 1.99
N GLY A 121 1.99 -4.12 1.81
CA GLY A 121 1.38 -3.03 2.57
C GLY A 121 1.26 -3.34 4.06
N LEU A 122 0.94 -4.58 4.44
CA LEU A 122 0.90 -4.99 5.84
C LEU A 122 2.30 -4.94 6.48
N ASP A 123 3.32 -5.41 5.77
CA ASP A 123 4.71 -5.33 6.25
C ASP A 123 5.16 -3.87 6.44
N PHE A 124 4.71 -2.97 5.56
CA PHE A 124 4.94 -1.55 5.70
C PHE A 124 4.30 -0.99 6.99
N VAL A 125 3.04 -1.35 7.28
CA VAL A 125 2.35 -0.95 8.52
C VAL A 125 3.09 -1.48 9.74
N VAL A 126 3.44 -2.78 9.75
CA VAL A 126 4.17 -3.41 10.87
C VAL A 126 5.49 -2.72 11.11
N SER A 127 6.24 -2.41 10.05
CA SER A 127 7.52 -1.71 10.17
C SER A 127 7.35 -0.31 10.75
N HIS A 128 6.29 0.42 10.38
CA HIS A 128 6.00 1.72 11.00
C HIS A 128 5.66 1.62 12.49
N ARG A 129 4.96 0.56 12.90
CA ARG A 129 4.72 0.31 14.33
C ARG A 129 6.00 0.06 15.11
N GLN A 130 6.95 -0.66 14.51
CA GLN A 130 8.25 -0.92 15.16
C GLN A 130 9.04 0.38 15.34
N ILE A 131 9.03 1.27 14.35
CA ILE A 131 9.68 2.60 14.46
C ILE A 131 9.12 3.38 15.65
N GLU A 132 7.79 3.45 15.77
CA GLU A 132 7.13 4.14 16.88
C GLU A 132 7.43 3.46 18.22
N PHE A 133 7.30 2.14 18.29
CA PHE A 133 7.53 1.39 19.53
C PHE A 133 8.94 1.59 20.09
N PHE A 134 9.95 1.65 19.21
CA PHE A 134 11.35 1.87 19.60
C PHE A 134 11.74 3.35 19.66
N ASP A 135 10.78 4.27 19.46
CA ASP A 135 10.98 5.72 19.41
C ASP A 135 12.12 6.15 18.47
N LEU A 136 12.25 5.44 17.34
CA LEU A 136 13.30 5.70 16.35
C LEU A 136 12.98 6.93 15.49
N TRP A 137 11.69 7.26 15.36
CA TRP A 137 11.19 8.46 14.71
C TRP A 137 9.77 8.76 15.21
N HIS A 138 9.53 10.01 15.62
CA HIS A 138 8.18 10.48 15.90
C HIS A 138 7.39 10.63 14.59
N LEU A 139 6.51 9.68 14.31
CA LEU A 139 5.54 9.78 13.23
C LEU A 139 4.56 10.92 13.51
N ASP A 140 4.11 11.61 12.47
CA ASP A 140 3.04 12.61 12.61
C ASP A 140 1.78 11.94 13.20
N SER A 141 1.12 12.63 14.13
CA SER A 141 -0.18 12.30 14.70
C SER A 141 -1.22 11.79 13.69
N LEU A 142 -1.25 12.35 12.48
CA LEU A 142 -2.16 11.90 11.43
C LEU A 142 -1.79 10.51 10.87
N LEU A 143 -0.48 10.23 10.74
CA LEU A 143 0.01 8.91 10.32
C LEU A 143 -0.25 7.84 11.39
N LEU A 144 -0.10 8.20 12.67
CA LEU A 144 -0.43 7.32 13.79
C LEU A 144 -1.90 6.89 13.77
N GLN A 145 -2.81 7.85 13.54
CA GLN A 145 -4.23 7.59 13.38
C GLN A 145 -4.52 6.70 12.16
N PHE A 146 -3.87 6.95 11.02
CA PHE A 146 -4.06 6.13 9.81
C PHE A 146 -3.57 4.69 9.94
N LEU A 147 -2.52 4.45 10.74
CA LEU A 147 -2.01 3.11 11.03
C LEU A 147 -2.80 2.40 12.15
N ASN A 148 -3.86 3.06 12.64
CA ASN A 148 -4.75 2.59 13.70
C ASN A 148 -3.97 2.20 14.97
N LEU A 149 -2.87 2.90 15.24
CA LEU A 149 -1.98 2.64 16.38
C LEU A 149 -2.66 3.03 17.69
N ASP A 150 -3.42 4.12 17.70
CA ASP A 150 -4.15 4.61 18.89
C ASP A 150 -5.18 3.59 19.40
N SER A 151 -5.93 2.94 18.49
CA SER A 151 -6.93 1.93 18.86
C SER A 151 -6.30 0.71 19.54
N ILE A 152 -5.11 0.28 19.12
CA ILE A 152 -4.46 -0.94 19.62
C ILE A 152 -3.58 -0.65 20.85
N LEU A 153 -2.93 0.51 20.91
CA LEU A 153 -2.23 0.97 22.12
C LEU A 153 -3.21 1.20 23.27
N SER A 154 -4.44 1.63 22.98
CA SER A 154 -5.52 1.72 23.98
C SER A 154 -5.97 0.35 24.51
N GLU A 155 -5.89 -0.72 23.71
CA GLU A 155 -6.18 -2.08 24.17
C GLU A 155 -5.05 -2.66 25.03
N LEU A 156 -3.78 -2.39 24.69
CA LEU A 156 -2.60 -2.84 25.44
C LEU A 156 -2.43 -2.15 26.80
N ASN A 157 -2.83 -0.89 26.93
CA ASN A 157 -2.80 -0.16 28.21
C ASN A 157 -3.98 -0.49 29.13
N ASN A 158 -4.95 -1.29 28.66
CA ASN A 158 -6.11 -1.75 29.43
C ASN A 158 -5.99 -3.24 29.86
N THR A 159 -4.82 -3.86 29.67
CA THR A 159 -4.42 -5.18 30.20
C THR A 159 -3.29 -5.04 31.21
#